data_AF-A0A965I4N5-F1
#
_entry.id   AF-A0A965I4N5-F1
#
_cell.length_a   1.000
_cell.length_b   1.000
_cell.length_c   1.000
_cell.angle_alpha   90.00
_cell.angle_beta   90.00
_cell.angle_gamma   90.00
#
_symmetry.space_group_name_H-M   'P 1'
#
loop_
_entity.id
_entity.type
_entity.pdbx_description
1 polymer ?
#
loop_
_entity_poly.entity_id
_entity_poly.type
_entity_poly.pdbx_seq_one_letter_code
_entity_poly.pdbx_strand_id
1 'polypeptide(L)' 'ISVERFQSLTNPEKLLSISFFEDEAAIDRWRNTAAHRSVQSKSRAEIFADYHLRICHVIRDYGMFDRAQAPQDSQHL' A
#
# COMPACT_ATOMS: atom_id res chain seq x y z
N ILE A 1 -0.58 -0.84 10.20
CA ILE A 1 -0.88 -2.29 10.24
C ILE A 1 0.21 -3.08 9.53
N SER A 2 0.67 -2.70 8.34
CA SER A 2 1.93 -3.20 7.76
C SER A 2 2.46 -2.25 6.67
N VAL A 3 3.73 -2.39 6.29
CA VAL A 3 4.32 -1.75 5.10
C VAL A 3 5.18 -2.76 4.38
N GLU A 4 4.87 -3.04 3.13
CA GLU A 4 5.59 -3.99 2.29
C GLU A 4 6.03 -3.34 0.98
N ARG A 5 7.07 -3.91 0.37
CA ARG A 5 7.63 -3.44 -0.90
C ARG A 5 7.83 -4.61 -1.84
N PHE A 6 7.37 -4.43 -3.07
CA PHE A 6 7.51 -5.41 -4.15
C PHE A 6 8.21 -4.75 -5.32
N GLN A 7 9.12 -5.47 -5.96
CA GLN A 7 9.75 -5.06 -7.20
C GLN A 7 8.95 -5.64 -8.38
N SER A 8 8.74 -4.83 -9.42
CA SER A 8 8.09 -5.32 -10.63
C SER A 8 8.96 -6.36 -11.31
N LEU A 9 8.35 -7.48 -11.70
CA LEU A 9 9.03 -8.57 -12.42
C LEU A 9 9.40 -8.18 -13.86
N THR A 10 8.68 -7.24 -14.48
CA THR A 10 8.91 -6.80 -15.86
C THR A 10 9.69 -5.50 -15.97
N ASN A 11 9.81 -4.74 -14.86
CA ASN A 11 10.61 -3.53 -14.78
C ASN A 11 11.28 -3.46 -13.39
N PRO A 12 12.51 -3.95 -13.25
CA PRO A 12 13.21 -3.98 -11.96
C PRO A 12 13.40 -2.60 -11.31
N GLU A 13 13.37 -1.51 -12.06
CA GLU A 13 13.51 -0.15 -11.49
C GLU A 13 12.20 0.35 -10.86
N LYS A 14 11.08 -0.33 -11.09
CA LYS A 14 9.77 0.04 -10.55
C LYS A 14 9.45 -0.72 -9.27
N LEU A 15 9.20 0.03 -8.21
CA LEU A 15 8.79 -0.48 -6.90
C LEU A 15 7.31 -0.15 -6.62
N LEU A 16 6.60 -1.11 -6.00
CA LEU A 16 5.31 -0.90 -5.36
C LEU A 16 5.52 -0.95 -3.85
N SER A 17 5.20 0.13 -3.14
CA SER A 17 5.04 0.08 -1.69
C SER A 17 3.56 0.02 -1.36
N ILE A 18 3.13 -1.03 -0.66
CA ILE A 18 1.77 -1.16 -0.15
C ILE A 18 1.81 -0.94 1.37
N SER A 19 0.88 -0.16 1.89
CA SER A 19 0.82 0.19 3.30
C SER A 19 -0.62 0.11 3.78
N PHE A 20 -0.85 -0.65 4.85
CA PHE A 20 -2.16 -0.81 5.46
C PHE A 20 -2.28 0.08 6.69
N PHE A 21 -3.32 0.90 6.67
CA PHE A 21 -3.74 1.77 7.76
C PHE A 21 -5.10 1.32 8.25
N GLU A 22 -5.38 1.62 9.52
CA GLU A 22 -6.68 1.33 10.14
C GLU A 22 -7.80 2.10 9.44
N ASP A 23 -7.58 3.39 9.19
CA ASP A 23 -8.51 4.29 8.54
C ASP A 23 -7.77 5.47 7.88
N GLU A 24 -8.53 6.35 7.23
CA GLU A 24 -8.00 7.55 6.59
C GLU A 24 -7.42 8.55 7.61
N ALA A 25 -8.00 8.65 8.82
CA ALA A 25 -7.49 9.52 9.86
C ALA A 25 -6.07 9.09 10.33
N ALA A 26 -5.79 7.79 10.34
CA ALA A 26 -4.46 7.25 10.62
C ALA A 26 -3.46 7.61 9.52
N ILE A 27 -3.89 7.62 8.25
CA ILE A 27 -3.08 8.11 7.12
C ILE A 27 -2.73 9.58 7.34
N ASP A 28 -3.70 10.41 7.71
CA ASP A 28 -3.48 11.84 7.94
C ASP A 28 -2.50 12.10 9.09
N ARG A 29 -2.68 11.42 10.23
CA ARG A 29 -1.73 11.52 11.36
C ARG A 29 -0.32 11.14 10.92
N TRP A 30 -0.18 10.02 10.22
CA TRP A 30 1.12 9.52 9.76
C TRP A 30 1.80 10.48 8.76
N ARG A 31 1.06 10.95 7.74
CA ARG A 31 1.58 11.88 6.72
C ARG A 31 2.09 13.19 7.30
N ASN A 32 1.53 13.61 8.44
CA ASN A 32 1.88 14.86 9.11
C ASN A 32 3.00 14.74 10.15
N THR A 33 3.55 13.54 10.37
CA THR A 33 4.76 13.39 11.20
C THR A 33 5.97 14.08 10.55
N ALA A 34 6.81 14.73 11.36
CA ALA A 34 8.01 15.42 10.86
C ALA A 34 8.97 14.47 10.11
N ALA A 35 9.12 13.25 10.62
CA ALA A 35 9.92 12.20 9.98
C ALA A 35 9.40 11.87 8.57
N HIS A 36 8.10 11.62 8.44
CA HIS A 36 7.50 11.34 7.14
C HIS A 36 7.65 12.52 6.18
N ARG A 37 7.38 13.75 6.62
CA ARG A 37 7.53 14.95 5.78
C ARG A 37 8.97 15.16 5.31
N SER A 38 9.96 14.92 6.17
CA SER A 38 11.38 15.01 5.83
C SER A 38 11.77 13.99 4.77
N VAL A 39 11.41 12.71 4.97
CA VAL A 39 11.65 11.65 3.98
C VAL A 39 10.95 11.97 2.66
N GLN A 40 9.69 12.39 2.71
CA GLN A 40 8.91 12.70 1.51
C GLN A 40 9.52 13.86 0.71
N SER A 41 10.06 14.88 1.39
CA SER A 41 10.75 16.00 0.73
C SER A 41 12.00 15.51 0.00
N LYS A 42 12.86 14.74 0.67
CA LYS A 42 14.08 14.17 0.07
C LYS A 42 13.75 13.24 -1.09
N SER A 43 12.76 12.38 -0.92
CA SER A 43 12.35 11.42 -1.95
C SER A 43 11.87 12.10 -3.23
N ARG A 44 11.12 13.20 -3.10
CA ARG A 44 10.67 13.99 -4.26
C ARG A 44 11.79 14.72 -4.97
N ALA A 45 12.80 15.18 -4.23
CA ALA A 45 13.88 15.96 -4.79
C ALA A 45 14.92 15.09 -5.51
N GLU A 46 15.21 13.90 -4.97
CA GLU A 46 16.46 13.21 -5.29
C GLU A 46 16.31 11.70 -5.57
N ILE A 47 15.23 11.04 -5.12
CA ILE A 47 15.17 9.57 -5.10
C ILE A 47 14.29 9.01 -6.21
N PHE A 48 13.10 9.57 -6.43
CA PHE A 48 12.16 9.06 -7.42
C PHE A 48 12.17 9.91 -8.67
N ALA A 49 12.37 9.26 -9.83
CA ALA A 49 12.16 9.90 -11.13
C ALA A 49 10.67 10.26 -11.35
N ASP A 50 9.76 9.41 -10.85
CA ASP A 50 8.30 9.62 -10.83
C ASP A 50 7.63 8.72 -9.77
N TYR A 51 6.44 9.08 -9.30
CA TYR A 51 5.62 8.25 -8.41
C TYR A 51 4.13 8.58 -8.44
N HIS A 52 3.30 7.57 -8.12
CA HIS A 52 1.87 7.75 -7.88
C HIS A 52 1.49 7.28 -6.49
N LEU A 53 0.65 8.05 -5.79
CA LEU A 53 -0.02 7.63 -4.57
C LEU A 53 -1.48 7.32 -4.90
N ARG A 54 -1.96 6.17 -4.42
CA ARG A 54 -3.37 5.77 -4.54
C ARG A 54 -3.86 5.37 -3.17
N ILE A 55 -5.01 5.90 -2.78
CA ILE A 55 -5.68 5.58 -1.52
C ILE A 55 -6.96 4.83 -1.88
N CYS A 56 -7.12 3.64 -1.33
CA CYS A 56 -8.21 2.73 -1.65
C CYS A 56 -8.74 2.10 -0.36
N HIS A 57 -10.05 1.80 -0.35
CA HIS A 57 -10.64 0.94 0.68
C HIS A 57 -10.54 -0.53 0.26
N VAL A 58 -10.30 -1.41 1.23
CA VAL A 58 -10.41 -2.85 1.03
C VAL A 58 -11.90 -3.20 1.04
N ILE A 59 -12.42 -3.63 -0.11
CA ILE A 59 -13.84 -4.03 -0.25
C ILE A 59 -14.03 -5.47 0.23
N ARG A 60 -13.04 -6.33 -0.05
CA ARG A 60 -12.98 -7.74 0.38
C ARG A 60 -11.51 -8.14 0.61
N ASP A 61 -11.27 -8.96 1.62
CA ASP A 61 -10.00 -9.60 1.95
C ASP A 61 -10.28 -11.06 2.33
N TYR A 62 -9.63 -11.99 1.63
CA TYR A 62 -9.75 -13.41 1.86
C TYR A 62 -8.49 -14.12 1.38
N GLY A 63 -8.07 -15.13 2.14
CA GLY A 63 -6.91 -15.94 1.83
C GLY A 63 -7.31 -17.32 1.29
N MET A 64 -6.31 -18.17 1.07
CA MET A 64 -6.53 -19.58 0.73
C MET A 64 -7.41 -20.29 1.78
N PHE A 65 -7.21 -19.97 3.06
CA PHE A 65 -7.89 -20.64 4.18
C PHE A 65 -9.00 -19.80 4.82
N ASP A 66 -8.81 -18.48 4.95
CA ASP A 66 -9.88 -17.58 5.41
C ASP A 66 -10.73 -17.14 4.22
N ARG A 67 -11.93 -17.71 4.13
CA ARG A 67 -12.79 -17.64 2.96
C ARG A 67 -14.06 -16.82 3.23
N ALA A 68 -14.19 -16.18 4.40
CA ALA A 68 -15.43 -15.53 4.82
C ALA A 68 -15.93 -14.45 3.84
N GLN A 69 -15.01 -13.76 3.16
CA GLN A 69 -15.33 -12.71 2.19
C GLN A 69 -15.20 -13.18 0.73
N ALA A 70 -14.98 -14.47 0.49
CA ALA A 70 -14.82 -15.02 -0.86
C ALA A 70 -16.12 -14.90 -1.65
N PRO A 71 -16.06 -14.52 -2.94
CA PRO A 71 -17.20 -14.56 -3.85
C PRO A 71 -17.83 -15.96 -3.89
N GLN A 72 -19.16 -16.02 -4.03
CA GLN A 72 -19.92 -17.28 -3.96
C GLN A 72 -19.47 -18.32 -5.01
N ASP A 73 -19.10 -17.85 -6.20
CA ASP A 73 -18.56 -18.67 -7.29
C ASP A 73 -17.14 -19.22 -7.02
N SER A 74 -16.50 -18.78 -5.94
CA SER A 74 -15.13 -19.11 -5.55
C SER A 74 -15.02 -19.74 -4.15
N GLN A 75 -16.14 -20.13 -3.52
CA GLN A 75 -16.17 -20.64 -2.14
C GLN A 75 -15.73 -22.11 -1.98
N HIS A 76 -15.78 -22.91 -3.05
CA HIS A 76 -15.55 -24.36 -3.00
C HIS A 76 -14.24 -24.83 -3.66
N LEU A 77 -13.35 -23.90 -4.01
CA LEU A 77 -12.02 -24.24 -4.50
C LEU A 77 -11.10 -24.74 -3.38
#